data_AF-A0AA36D9H4-F1
#
_entry.id   AF-A0AA36D9H4-F1
#
_cell.length_a   1.000
_cell.length_b   1.000
_cell.length_c   1.000
_cell.angle_alpha   90.00
_cell.angle_beta   90.00
_cell.angle_gamma   90.00
#
_symmetry.space_group_name_H-M   'P 1'
#
loop_
_entity.id
_entity.type
_entity.pdbx_description
1 polymer ?
#
loop_
_entity_poly.entity_id
_entity_poly.type
_entity_poly.pdbx_seq_one_letter_code
_entity_poly.pdbx_strand_id
1 'polypeptide(L)'
;METLKNVSFKPISQSFYYKPILMKYLQDGQEKSYEIAEKHSSVAILLYHTGLQKFLVVRQFRPPIFVNRVRKMAENHGKSLSEIQWEDYDAELGYTVELCAGMVDKDKSLEQIASEEIMEECGFSAKAEELLKIEASIYDLGSSGVTHNVYYVEVDDTRKIGEGGGNQNEQESITKVFLTLEEAEALSGCSPPGFSFAFAWWKNRNRDLKATSEPVLANKMREKVPNRMTNFSFTRDGFPKRDELLKAHFRLGRITRAWDLALRNDCVSVLLYLTDSEEVIFLKRFRPAAAIGRMRAKRENYGKKLEEIDLDLYHDDYAVTLEPMCTKLTQGETPQDAAIRAVLSQSGYKISNPEFIKEFIIGISMGGDMMKLYFAEATARDIDPNFREREDTTVLHLPKACLPELALYTEPLGPPILYYSAYYLLERLVW
;
A
#
# COMPACT_ATOMS: atom_id res chain seq x y z
N MET A 1 -10.33 -12.34 -25.69
CA MET A 1 -9.40 -12.92 -24.71
C MET A 1 -7.99 -12.60 -25.17
N GLU A 2 -7.24 -11.85 -24.37
CA GLU A 2 -5.84 -11.54 -24.67
C GLU A 2 -4.98 -12.64 -24.03
N THR A 3 -4.07 -13.25 -24.78
CA THR A 3 -3.27 -14.37 -24.26
C THR A 3 -1.78 -14.04 -24.28
N LEU A 4 -1.10 -14.31 -23.16
CA LEU A 4 0.35 -14.27 -23.10
C LEU A 4 0.94 -15.39 -23.96
N LYS A 5 2.09 -15.14 -24.58
CA LYS A 5 2.82 -16.16 -25.35
C LYS A 5 4.25 -16.28 -24.85
N ASN A 6 4.80 -17.50 -24.89
CA ASN A 6 6.19 -17.80 -24.57
C ASN A 6 6.57 -17.41 -23.14
N VAL A 7 5.76 -17.79 -22.15
CA VAL A 7 6.00 -17.45 -20.75
C VAL A 7 7.12 -18.35 -20.19
N SER A 8 8.16 -17.78 -19.59
CA SER A 8 9.25 -18.52 -18.94
C SER A 8 9.79 -17.78 -17.72
N PHE A 9 10.41 -18.51 -16.78
CA PHE A 9 10.93 -17.95 -15.53
C PHE A 9 12.42 -18.21 -15.37
N LYS A 10 13.17 -17.24 -14.85
CA LYS A 10 14.61 -17.37 -14.57
C LYS A 10 14.97 -16.83 -13.18
N PRO A 11 15.84 -17.50 -12.40
CA PRO A 11 16.39 -16.94 -11.17
C PRO A 11 17.22 -15.69 -11.45
N ILE A 12 17.21 -14.74 -10.52
CA ILE A 12 17.99 -13.49 -10.61
C ILE A 12 19.06 -13.46 -9.52
N SER A 13 20.30 -13.12 -9.91
CA SER A 13 21.41 -12.89 -8.98
C SER A 13 21.53 -11.45 -8.48
N GLN A 14 20.88 -10.43 -9.07
CA GLN A 14 20.69 -9.05 -8.55
C GLN A 14 19.49 -8.36 -9.23
N SER A 15 18.54 -7.76 -8.49
CA SER A 15 17.39 -7.02 -9.06
C SER A 15 17.68 -5.51 -9.18
N PHE A 16 17.25 -4.90 -10.29
CA PHE A 16 17.34 -3.45 -10.50
C PHE A 16 16.36 -2.68 -9.60
N TYR A 17 15.16 -3.23 -9.43
CA TYR A 17 14.04 -2.60 -8.72
C TYR A 17 13.99 -2.95 -7.22
N TYR A 18 14.71 -3.99 -6.80
CA TYR A 18 14.75 -4.46 -5.43
C TYR A 18 16.18 -4.73 -4.99
N LYS A 19 16.74 -3.81 -4.19
CA LYS A 19 18.07 -3.97 -3.60
C LYS A 19 17.90 -4.29 -2.11
N PRO A 20 18.03 -5.56 -1.69
CA PRO A 20 17.96 -5.91 -0.28
C PRO A 20 19.17 -5.32 0.45
N ILE A 21 18.94 -4.89 1.69
CA ILE A 21 19.96 -4.33 2.57
C ILE A 21 19.72 -4.93 3.95
N LEU A 22 20.78 -5.43 4.57
CA LEU A 22 20.72 -5.86 5.96
C LEU A 22 21.05 -4.66 6.84
N MET A 23 20.08 -4.25 7.66
CA MET A 23 20.28 -3.27 8.73
C MET A 23 20.59 -4.02 10.03
N LYS A 24 21.70 -3.70 10.67
CA LYS A 24 22.01 -4.12 12.05
C LYS A 24 21.87 -2.90 12.95
N TYR A 25 21.28 -3.05 14.13
CA TYR A 25 21.03 -1.94 15.07
C TYR A 25 20.94 -2.42 16.51
N LEU A 26 21.12 -1.51 17.45
CA LEU A 26 20.90 -1.73 18.89
C LEU A 26 19.55 -1.11 19.29
N GLN A 27 18.70 -1.91 19.93
CA GLN A 27 17.46 -1.45 20.56
C GLN A 27 17.33 -2.12 21.93
N ASP A 28 17.13 -1.32 22.98
CA ASP A 28 17.05 -1.81 24.38
C ASP A 28 18.25 -2.63 24.84
N GLY A 29 19.44 -2.25 24.39
CA GLY A 29 20.66 -2.99 24.69
C GLY A 29 20.74 -4.36 24.00
N GLN A 30 19.80 -4.69 23.10
CA GLN A 30 19.82 -5.91 22.30
C GLN A 30 20.20 -5.60 20.85
N GLU A 31 21.16 -6.35 20.32
CA GLU A 31 21.48 -6.32 18.89
C GLU A 31 20.37 -6.99 18.09
N LYS A 32 19.87 -6.28 17.09
CA LYS A 32 18.84 -6.75 16.17
C LYS A 32 19.32 -6.57 14.74
N SER A 33 18.81 -7.42 13.86
CA SER A 33 19.00 -7.26 12.42
C SER A 33 17.65 -7.31 11.71
N TYR A 34 17.53 -6.54 10.63
CA TYR A 34 16.31 -6.44 9.83
C TYR A 34 16.65 -6.28 8.35
N GLU A 35 15.96 -7.03 7.49
CA GLU A 35 16.11 -6.92 6.05
C GLU A 35 15.17 -5.84 5.52
N ILE A 36 15.74 -4.86 4.82
CA ILE A 36 15.01 -3.79 4.15
C ILE A 36 15.28 -3.83 2.65
N ALA A 37 14.50 -3.07 1.88
CA ALA A 37 14.62 -2.95 0.44
C ALA A 37 14.73 -1.48 0.04
N GLU A 38 15.72 -1.16 -0.77
CA GLU A 38 15.84 0.15 -1.38
C GLU A 38 14.86 0.27 -2.55
N LYS A 39 13.82 1.10 -2.39
CA LYS A 39 12.78 1.38 -3.40
C LYS A 39 12.53 2.88 -3.53
N HIS A 40 11.90 3.33 -4.60
CA HIS A 40 11.50 4.73 -4.74
C HIS A 40 10.13 5.00 -4.09
N SER A 41 9.97 6.21 -3.57
CA SER A 41 8.65 6.78 -3.26
C SER A 41 7.86 7.00 -4.55
N SER A 42 6.58 7.31 -4.45
CA SER A 42 5.71 7.50 -5.61
C SER A 42 4.68 8.60 -5.41
N VAL A 43 4.12 9.04 -6.53
CA VAL A 43 2.93 9.90 -6.60
C VAL A 43 1.79 9.15 -7.29
N ALA A 44 0.56 9.45 -6.92
CA ALA A 44 -0.65 9.01 -7.61
C ALA A 44 -1.63 10.16 -7.72
N ILE A 45 -2.50 10.12 -8.73
CA ILE A 45 -3.41 11.21 -9.04
C ILE A 45 -4.83 10.68 -9.26
N LEU A 46 -5.80 11.25 -8.55
CA LEU A 46 -7.22 11.16 -8.84
C LEU A 46 -7.57 12.26 -9.85
N LEU A 47 -7.83 11.88 -11.10
CA LEU A 47 -8.23 12.81 -12.16
C LEU A 47 -9.75 12.78 -12.32
N TYR A 48 -10.39 13.94 -12.23
CA TYR A 48 -11.81 14.08 -12.55
C TYR A 48 -12.01 14.86 -13.85
N HIS A 49 -12.61 14.22 -14.85
CA HIS A 49 -12.95 14.87 -16.10
C HIS A 49 -14.30 15.57 -15.97
N THR A 50 -14.31 16.90 -15.92
CA THR A 50 -15.52 17.70 -15.62
C THR A 50 -16.56 17.60 -16.73
N GLY A 51 -16.14 17.64 -18.00
CA GLY A 51 -17.04 17.50 -19.15
C GLY A 51 -17.75 16.14 -19.23
N LEU A 52 -17.07 15.04 -18.90
CA LEU A 52 -17.62 13.69 -18.89
C LEU A 52 -18.31 13.34 -17.56
N GLN A 53 -18.07 14.12 -16.52
CA GLN A 53 -18.44 13.84 -15.14
C GLN A 53 -17.98 12.47 -14.65
N LYS A 54 -16.79 12.05 -15.10
CA LYS A 54 -16.19 10.75 -14.82
C LYS A 54 -14.75 10.89 -14.36
N PHE A 55 -14.29 9.94 -13.57
CA PHE A 55 -12.91 9.82 -13.19
C PHE A 55 -12.12 9.14 -14.28
N LEU A 56 -10.97 9.70 -14.59
CA LEU A 56 -9.99 9.09 -15.46
C LEU A 56 -9.01 8.29 -14.60
N VAL A 57 -9.04 6.98 -14.80
CA VAL A 57 -8.15 6.01 -14.14
C VAL A 57 -7.42 5.20 -15.21
N VAL A 58 -6.39 4.48 -14.83
CA VAL A 58 -5.56 3.72 -15.76
C VAL A 58 -5.76 2.23 -15.56
N ARG A 59 -5.67 1.48 -16.66
CA ARG A 59 -5.72 0.02 -16.68
C ARG A 59 -4.44 -0.52 -17.28
N GLN A 60 -3.75 -1.37 -16.53
CA GLN A 60 -2.46 -1.94 -16.94
C GLN A 60 -2.34 -3.41 -16.52
N PHE A 61 -1.65 -4.19 -17.36
CA PHE A 61 -1.29 -5.57 -17.05
C PHE A 61 -0.12 -5.61 -16.07
N ARG A 62 -0.33 -6.21 -14.90
CA ARG A 62 0.69 -6.42 -13.86
C ARG A 62 1.06 -7.91 -13.81
N PRO A 63 2.24 -8.31 -14.32
CA PRO A 63 2.66 -9.72 -14.36
C PRO A 63 2.63 -10.44 -13.00
N PRO A 64 3.04 -9.79 -11.88
CA PRO A 64 2.91 -10.40 -10.55
C PRO A 64 1.49 -10.83 -10.20
N ILE A 65 0.49 -10.05 -10.62
CA ILE A 65 -0.92 -10.33 -10.33
C ILE A 65 -1.40 -11.54 -11.11
N PHE A 66 -1.10 -11.59 -12.42
CA PHE A 66 -1.42 -12.73 -13.26
C PHE A 66 -0.83 -14.03 -12.69
N VAL A 67 0.48 -13.99 -12.40
CA VAL A 67 1.20 -15.16 -11.88
C VAL A 67 0.63 -15.60 -10.54
N ASN A 68 0.37 -14.65 -9.64
CA ASN A 68 -0.15 -14.95 -8.32
C ASN A 68 -1.57 -15.56 -8.38
N ARG A 69 -2.47 -15.00 -9.19
CA ARG A 69 -3.84 -15.52 -9.35
C ARG A 69 -3.86 -16.92 -9.96
N VAL A 70 -3.11 -17.16 -11.04
CA VAL A 70 -3.04 -18.47 -11.71
C VAL A 70 -2.49 -19.55 -10.77
N ARG A 71 -1.43 -19.25 -10.01
CA ARG A 71 -0.84 -20.23 -9.07
C ARG A 71 -1.78 -20.67 -7.96
N LYS A 72 -2.75 -19.84 -7.59
CA LYS A 72 -3.71 -20.13 -6.52
C LYS A 72 -4.94 -20.90 -6.99
N MET A 73 -5.11 -21.07 -8.29
CA MET A 73 -6.19 -21.90 -8.82
C MET A 73 -5.98 -23.36 -8.41
N ALA A 74 -7.08 -24.07 -8.15
CA ALA A 74 -7.05 -25.40 -7.52
C ALA A 74 -6.21 -26.40 -8.32
N GLU A 75 -6.28 -26.33 -9.65
CA GLU A 75 -5.53 -27.13 -10.61
C GLU A 75 -4.01 -26.86 -10.62
N ASN A 76 -3.56 -25.75 -10.03
CA ASN A 76 -2.14 -25.36 -9.98
C ASN A 76 -1.54 -25.45 -8.58
N HIS A 77 -2.34 -25.80 -7.57
CA HIS A 77 -1.85 -25.90 -6.20
C HIS A 77 -0.74 -26.96 -6.10
N GLY A 78 0.44 -26.55 -5.61
CA GLY A 78 1.59 -27.43 -5.42
C GLY A 78 2.47 -27.60 -6.67
N LYS A 79 2.04 -27.11 -7.84
CA LYS A 79 2.87 -27.10 -9.04
C LYS A 79 4.00 -26.08 -8.92
N SER A 80 5.18 -26.48 -9.39
CA SER A 80 6.26 -25.57 -9.73
C SER A 80 5.87 -24.67 -10.91
N LEU A 81 6.53 -23.52 -11.09
CA LEU A 81 6.20 -22.61 -12.20
C LEU A 81 6.40 -23.26 -13.58
N SER A 82 7.29 -24.24 -13.70
CA SER A 82 7.53 -24.99 -14.94
C SER A 82 6.43 -26.00 -15.30
N GLU A 83 5.59 -26.38 -14.34
CA GLU A 83 4.51 -27.36 -14.55
C GLU A 83 3.18 -26.69 -14.95
N ILE A 84 3.08 -25.36 -14.80
CA ILE A 84 1.89 -24.59 -15.16
C ILE A 84 1.93 -24.26 -16.65
N GLN A 85 0.85 -24.57 -17.37
CA GLN A 85 0.65 -24.15 -18.77
C GLN A 85 0.09 -22.73 -18.80
N TRP A 86 0.97 -21.73 -18.77
CA TRP A 86 0.58 -20.32 -18.59
C TRP A 86 -0.27 -19.77 -19.73
N GLU A 87 -0.08 -20.29 -20.94
CA GLU A 87 -0.80 -19.91 -22.15
C GLU A 87 -2.30 -20.28 -22.11
N ASP A 88 -2.72 -21.14 -21.18
CA ASP A 88 -4.13 -21.56 -21.02
C ASP A 88 -4.98 -20.51 -20.28
N TYR A 89 -4.35 -19.51 -19.66
CA TYR A 89 -5.03 -18.50 -18.83
C TYR A 89 -5.16 -17.15 -19.54
N ASP A 90 -6.32 -16.51 -19.37
CA ASP A 90 -6.58 -15.17 -19.90
C ASP A 90 -5.72 -14.11 -19.21
N ALA A 91 -5.07 -13.24 -20.00
CA ALA A 91 -4.29 -12.12 -19.49
C ALA A 91 -5.16 -11.14 -18.68
N GLU A 92 -6.49 -11.17 -18.81
CA GLU A 92 -7.41 -10.45 -17.93
C GLU A 92 -7.11 -10.67 -16.44
N LEU A 93 -6.65 -11.86 -16.07
CA LEU A 93 -6.24 -12.18 -14.70
C LEU A 93 -5.06 -11.35 -14.19
N GLY A 94 -4.31 -10.67 -15.06
CA GLY A 94 -3.23 -9.77 -14.67
C GLY A 94 -3.58 -8.29 -14.74
N TYR A 95 -4.73 -7.92 -15.30
CA TYR A 95 -5.10 -6.53 -15.42
C TYR A 95 -5.59 -5.96 -14.10
N THR A 96 -5.24 -4.70 -13.90
CA THR A 96 -5.53 -3.92 -12.71
C THR A 96 -6.09 -2.56 -13.13
N VAL A 97 -6.87 -1.95 -12.25
CA VAL A 97 -7.37 -0.58 -12.40
C VAL A 97 -6.76 0.26 -11.29
N GLU A 98 -6.02 1.29 -11.67
CA GLU A 98 -5.14 2.07 -10.79
C GLU A 98 -5.38 3.57 -11.00
N LEU A 99 -4.94 4.38 -10.04
CA LEU A 99 -4.78 5.81 -10.27
C LEU A 99 -3.60 6.04 -11.22
N CYS A 100 -3.61 7.14 -11.97
CA CYS A 100 -2.41 7.57 -12.70
C CYS A 100 -1.27 7.78 -11.69
N ALA A 101 -0.08 7.22 -11.92
CA ALA A 101 0.95 7.16 -10.90
C ALA A 101 2.37 7.03 -11.45
N GLY A 102 3.35 7.56 -10.71
CA GLY A 102 4.76 7.52 -11.10
C GLY A 102 5.73 7.44 -9.92
N MET A 103 6.97 7.04 -10.21
CA MET A 103 8.03 6.96 -9.21
C MET A 103 8.67 8.33 -8.97
N VAL A 104 9.13 8.55 -7.74
CA VAL A 104 9.93 9.71 -7.37
C VAL A 104 11.41 9.35 -7.56
N ASP A 105 11.87 9.54 -8.79
CA ASP A 105 13.22 9.18 -9.25
C ASP A 105 13.96 10.32 -9.98
N LYS A 106 13.33 11.50 -10.06
CA LYS A 106 13.85 12.71 -10.70
C LYS A 106 14.04 13.82 -9.66
N ASP A 107 14.98 14.74 -9.91
CA ASP A 107 15.16 15.96 -9.11
C ASP A 107 14.09 17.02 -9.47
N LYS A 108 12.85 16.73 -9.09
CA LYS A 108 11.66 17.57 -9.31
C LYS A 108 10.78 17.55 -8.05
N SER A 109 9.92 18.55 -7.92
CA SER A 109 8.86 18.51 -6.90
C SER A 109 7.89 17.37 -7.18
N LEU A 110 7.19 16.90 -6.15
CA LEU A 110 6.22 15.81 -6.28
C LEU A 110 5.08 16.19 -7.24
N GLU A 111 4.67 17.45 -7.20
CA GLU A 111 3.65 18.03 -8.06
C GLU A 111 4.09 18.10 -9.52
N GLN A 112 5.36 18.42 -9.79
CA GLN A 112 5.92 18.36 -11.14
C GLN A 112 5.98 16.93 -11.67
N ILE A 113 6.37 15.96 -10.83
CA ILE A 113 6.36 14.55 -11.22
C ILE A 113 4.92 14.13 -11.53
N ALA A 114 3.96 14.41 -10.66
CA ALA A 114 2.55 14.08 -10.87
C ALA A 114 1.98 14.73 -12.14
N SER A 115 2.34 15.98 -12.43
CA SER A 115 1.99 16.68 -13.68
C SER A 115 2.52 15.97 -14.93
N GLU A 116 3.76 15.46 -14.87
CA GLU A 116 4.36 14.68 -15.97
C GLU A 116 3.66 13.34 -16.18
N GLU A 117 3.33 12.63 -15.11
CA GLU A 117 2.60 11.35 -15.20
C GLU A 117 1.21 11.52 -15.82
N ILE A 118 0.50 12.60 -15.48
CA ILE A 118 -0.82 12.91 -16.10
C ILE A 118 -0.67 13.09 -17.62
N MET A 119 0.39 13.75 -18.07
CA MET A 119 0.65 13.91 -19.49
C MET A 119 1.01 12.58 -20.15
N GLU A 120 1.89 11.80 -19.52
CA GLU A 120 2.44 10.56 -20.06
C GLU A 120 1.41 9.43 -20.12
N GLU A 121 0.72 9.17 -19.02
CA GLU A 121 -0.24 8.06 -18.93
C GLU A 121 -1.62 8.44 -19.48
N CYS A 122 -2.08 9.67 -19.20
CA CYS A 122 -3.45 10.09 -19.47
C CYS A 122 -3.61 11.01 -20.70
N GLY A 123 -2.55 11.68 -21.15
CA GLY A 123 -2.58 12.57 -22.31
C GLY A 123 -3.21 13.94 -22.05
N PHE A 124 -3.32 14.35 -20.79
CA PHE A 124 -3.87 15.65 -20.38
C PHE A 124 -2.79 16.56 -19.79
N SER A 125 -3.02 17.86 -19.83
CA SER A 125 -2.19 18.84 -19.15
C SER A 125 -2.83 19.27 -17.82
N ALA A 126 -2.03 19.25 -16.76
CA ALA A 126 -2.38 19.77 -15.44
C ALA A 126 -1.15 20.48 -14.88
N LYS A 127 -1.29 21.71 -14.40
CA LYS A 127 -0.17 22.45 -13.83
C LYS A 127 0.13 21.95 -12.42
N ALA A 128 1.40 21.99 -12.02
CA ALA A 128 1.82 21.55 -10.69
C ALA A 128 1.06 22.27 -9.58
N GLU A 129 0.76 23.56 -9.75
CA GLU A 129 0.07 24.38 -8.75
C GLU A 129 -1.43 24.10 -8.63
N GLU A 130 -2.01 23.36 -9.57
CA GLU A 130 -3.43 22.95 -9.57
C GLU A 130 -3.64 21.62 -8.83
N LEU A 131 -2.58 20.89 -8.52
CA LEU A 131 -2.64 19.60 -7.84
C LEU A 131 -2.90 19.81 -6.35
N LEU A 132 -4.04 19.30 -5.89
CA LEU A 132 -4.36 19.26 -4.47
C LEU A 132 -3.79 17.98 -3.86
N LYS A 133 -2.83 18.08 -2.94
CA LYS A 133 -2.40 16.93 -2.14
C LYS A 133 -3.56 16.51 -1.22
N ILE A 134 -4.00 15.26 -1.33
CA ILE A 134 -5.09 14.71 -0.50
C ILE A 134 -4.59 13.72 0.55
N GLU A 135 -3.41 13.13 0.35
CA GLU A 135 -2.87 12.10 1.24
C GLU A 135 -1.38 11.87 1.06
N ALA A 136 -0.73 11.34 2.10
CA ALA A 136 0.53 10.63 1.97
C ALA A 136 0.51 9.40 2.88
N SER A 137 0.88 8.24 2.35
CA SER A 137 0.90 6.94 3.03
C SER A 137 2.28 6.31 2.99
N ILE A 138 2.46 5.25 3.77
CA ILE A 138 3.66 4.42 3.82
C ILE A 138 3.34 3.07 3.19
N TYR A 139 3.99 2.78 2.08
CA TYR A 139 3.91 1.49 1.40
C TYR A 139 5.03 0.56 1.84
N ASP A 140 4.77 -0.74 1.68
CA ASP A 140 5.76 -1.80 1.90
C ASP A 140 6.44 -1.71 3.28
N LEU A 141 5.60 -1.53 4.31
CA LEU A 141 5.95 -1.34 5.73
C LEU A 141 6.93 -2.36 6.31
N GLY A 142 6.97 -3.56 5.73
CA GLY A 142 7.84 -4.64 6.16
C GLY A 142 9.17 -4.71 5.42
N SER A 143 9.41 -3.90 4.39
CA SER A 143 10.70 -3.92 3.67
C SER A 143 11.23 -2.55 3.26
N SER A 144 10.47 -1.61 2.71
CA SER A 144 11.06 -0.33 2.26
C SER A 144 10.53 0.91 2.98
N GLY A 145 9.29 0.88 3.44
CA GLY A 145 8.63 2.04 4.07
C GLY A 145 8.55 3.28 3.18
N VAL A 146 8.58 3.11 1.86
CA VAL A 146 8.51 4.22 0.91
C VAL A 146 7.19 4.98 1.02
N THR A 147 7.24 6.28 0.74
CA THR A 147 6.03 7.11 0.81
C THR A 147 5.30 7.11 -0.54
N HIS A 148 3.97 7.09 -0.49
CA HIS A 148 3.10 7.27 -1.65
C HIS A 148 2.27 8.52 -1.42
N ASN A 149 2.30 9.48 -2.34
CA ASN A 149 1.60 10.76 -2.19
C ASN A 149 0.45 10.82 -3.19
N VAL A 150 -0.76 11.09 -2.73
CA VAL A 150 -1.94 11.13 -3.59
C VAL A 150 -2.37 12.58 -3.80
N TYR A 151 -2.58 12.93 -5.06
CA TYR A 151 -3.06 14.24 -5.50
C TYR A 151 -4.42 14.12 -6.18
N TYR A 152 -5.11 15.23 -6.29
CA TYR A 152 -6.36 15.38 -7.03
C TYR A 152 -6.28 16.57 -7.98
N VAL A 153 -6.87 16.44 -9.17
CA VAL A 153 -7.03 17.53 -10.14
C VAL A 153 -8.22 17.32 -11.07
N GLU A 154 -8.78 18.41 -11.55
CA GLU A 154 -9.82 18.41 -12.59
C GLU A 154 -9.24 18.68 -13.99
N VAL A 155 -9.76 17.96 -14.98
CA VAL A 155 -9.40 18.14 -16.39
C VAL A 155 -10.65 18.20 -17.28
N ASP A 156 -10.47 18.70 -18.50
CA ASP A 156 -11.49 18.70 -19.55
C ASP A 156 -10.83 18.53 -20.94
N ASP A 157 -11.65 18.49 -21.99
CA ASP A 157 -11.17 18.30 -23.38
C ASP A 157 -10.23 19.42 -23.85
N THR A 158 -10.30 20.63 -23.27
CA THR A 158 -9.40 21.74 -23.64
C THR A 158 -7.97 21.50 -23.17
N ARG A 159 -7.79 20.61 -22.18
CA ARG A 159 -6.50 20.22 -21.63
C ARG A 159 -5.89 18.99 -22.29
N LYS A 160 -6.59 18.35 -23.25
CA LYS A 160 -6.08 17.17 -23.96
C LYS A 160 -4.92 17.57 -24.88
N ILE A 161 -3.75 17.01 -24.63
CA ILE A 161 -2.51 17.28 -25.38
C ILE A 161 -1.98 16.06 -26.14
N GLY A 162 -2.53 14.87 -25.86
CA GLY A 162 -2.18 13.64 -26.55
C GLY A 162 -3.11 12.50 -26.16
N GLU A 163 -2.76 11.29 -26.60
CA GLU A 163 -3.50 10.10 -26.21
C GLU A 163 -3.01 9.47 -24.90
N GLY A 164 -1.83 9.86 -24.40
CA GLY A 164 -1.19 9.18 -23.27
C GLY A 164 -0.81 7.75 -23.63
N GLY A 165 -0.87 6.85 -22.66
CA GLY A 165 -0.61 5.41 -22.83
C GLY A 165 0.68 4.89 -22.18
N GLY A 166 1.39 5.76 -21.44
CA GLY A 166 2.64 5.43 -20.76
C GLY A 166 3.86 5.55 -21.66
N ASN A 167 5.04 5.30 -21.11
CA ASN A 167 6.30 5.46 -21.84
C ASN A 167 6.67 4.20 -22.65
N GLN A 168 6.77 4.38 -23.98
CA GLN A 168 7.12 3.29 -24.90
C GLN A 168 8.55 2.75 -24.69
N ASN A 169 9.49 3.61 -24.29
CA ASN A 169 10.87 3.22 -24.00
C ASN A 169 10.94 2.40 -22.71
N GLU A 170 10.10 2.73 -21.74
CA GLU A 170 9.92 2.02 -20.49
C GLU A 170 8.97 0.85 -20.59
N GLN A 171 8.53 0.55 -21.82
CA GLN A 171 7.83 -0.67 -22.04
C GLN A 171 6.52 -0.71 -21.23
N GLU A 172 5.81 0.41 -21.20
CA GLU A 172 4.49 0.50 -20.58
C GLU A 172 3.39 0.35 -21.63
N SER A 173 2.22 -0.11 -21.18
CA SER A 173 1.04 -0.25 -22.03
C SER A 173 -0.18 0.03 -21.17
N ILE A 174 -0.57 1.30 -21.17
CA ILE A 174 -1.61 1.82 -20.30
C ILE A 174 -2.83 2.17 -21.14
N THR A 175 -4.00 1.75 -20.65
CA THR A 175 -5.29 2.11 -21.24
C THR A 175 -6.07 2.99 -20.27
N LYS A 176 -6.63 4.08 -20.79
CA LYS A 176 -7.51 4.99 -20.06
C LYS A 176 -8.88 4.36 -19.82
N VAL A 177 -9.39 4.46 -18.60
CA VAL A 177 -10.74 4.02 -18.23
C VAL A 177 -11.46 5.18 -17.57
N PHE A 178 -12.70 5.42 -17.99
CA PHE A 178 -13.55 6.47 -17.41
C PHE A 178 -14.64 5.83 -16.55
N LEU A 179 -14.59 6.09 -15.25
CA LEU A 179 -15.52 5.53 -14.26
C LEU A 179 -16.39 6.64 -13.65
N THR A 180 -17.64 6.31 -13.37
CA THR A 180 -18.46 7.04 -12.39
C THR A 180 -17.96 6.74 -10.97
N LEU A 181 -18.42 7.52 -9.99
CA LEU A 181 -18.12 7.25 -8.57
C LEU A 181 -18.60 5.85 -8.16
N GLU A 182 -19.81 5.48 -8.55
CA GLU A 182 -20.43 4.19 -8.23
C GLU A 182 -19.63 3.01 -8.82
N GLU A 183 -19.23 3.10 -10.09
CA GLU A 183 -18.39 2.08 -10.73
C GLU A 183 -17.05 1.91 -10.00
N ALA A 184 -16.42 3.01 -9.60
CA ALA A 184 -15.15 2.98 -8.88
C ALA A 184 -15.28 2.43 -7.45
N GLU A 185 -16.35 2.78 -6.72
CA GLU A 185 -16.63 2.24 -5.39
C GLU A 185 -16.89 0.72 -5.44
N ALA A 186 -17.51 0.22 -6.51
CA ALA A 186 -17.82 -1.19 -6.70
C ALA A 186 -16.60 -2.08 -7.04
N LEU A 187 -15.50 -1.51 -7.53
CA LEU A 187 -14.30 -2.28 -7.89
C LEU A 187 -13.69 -2.99 -6.67
N SER A 188 -13.54 -4.32 -6.73
CA SER A 188 -12.92 -5.12 -5.67
C SER A 188 -11.95 -6.14 -6.29
N GLY A 189 -10.81 -6.36 -5.63
CA GLY A 189 -9.81 -7.35 -6.03
C GLY A 189 -9.00 -6.98 -7.28
N CYS A 190 -9.26 -5.83 -7.91
CA CYS A 190 -8.55 -5.37 -9.11
C CYS A 190 -7.81 -4.03 -8.94
N SER A 191 -7.85 -3.45 -7.74
CA SER A 191 -7.30 -2.11 -7.45
C SER A 191 -6.60 -2.08 -6.09
N PRO A 192 -5.60 -1.21 -5.91
CA PRO A 192 -4.91 -1.05 -4.63
C PRO A 192 -5.73 -0.28 -3.59
N PRO A 193 -5.41 -0.36 -2.29
CA PRO A 193 -6.17 0.38 -1.27
C PRO A 193 -6.14 1.90 -1.48
N GLY A 194 -5.01 2.46 -1.96
CA GLY A 194 -4.89 3.89 -2.30
C GLY A 194 -5.90 4.36 -3.36
N PHE A 195 -6.31 3.47 -4.27
CA PHE A 195 -7.39 3.75 -5.23
C PHE A 195 -8.70 4.00 -4.48
N SER A 196 -9.16 3.03 -3.66
CA SER A 196 -10.43 3.16 -2.94
C SER A 196 -10.40 4.29 -1.91
N PHE A 197 -9.25 4.58 -1.31
CA PHE A 197 -9.07 5.77 -0.48
C PHE A 197 -9.42 7.05 -1.25
N ALA A 198 -8.89 7.24 -2.47
CA ALA A 198 -9.11 8.48 -3.22
C ALA A 198 -10.59 8.72 -3.56
N PHE A 199 -11.34 7.66 -3.88
CA PHE A 199 -12.79 7.76 -4.10
C PHE A 199 -13.57 7.99 -2.79
N ALA A 200 -13.15 7.38 -1.68
CA ALA A 200 -13.73 7.64 -0.38
C ALA A 200 -13.50 9.11 0.04
N TRP A 201 -12.31 9.65 -0.18
CA TRP A 201 -12.02 11.08 -0.02
C TRP A 201 -12.95 11.93 -0.90
N TRP A 202 -13.06 11.63 -2.20
CA TRP A 202 -13.90 12.39 -3.13
C TRP A 202 -15.34 12.48 -2.67
N LYS A 203 -15.93 11.34 -2.28
CA LYS A 203 -17.31 11.23 -1.80
C LYS A 203 -17.55 12.07 -0.55
N ASN A 204 -16.52 12.21 0.29
CA ASN A 204 -16.59 12.92 1.56
C ASN A 204 -16.03 14.36 1.51
N ARG A 205 -15.45 14.81 0.39
CA ARG A 205 -14.72 16.10 0.29
C ARG A 205 -15.55 17.36 0.62
N ASN A 206 -16.87 17.27 0.50
CA ASN A 206 -17.80 18.37 0.81
C ASN A 206 -18.49 18.21 2.18
N ARG A 207 -18.20 17.14 2.93
CA ARG A 207 -18.71 17.00 4.29
C ARG A 207 -17.99 17.99 5.20
N ASP A 208 -18.73 18.62 6.12
CA ASP A 208 -18.16 19.44 7.20
C ASP A 208 -17.51 18.53 8.24
N LEU A 209 -16.37 17.94 7.88
CA LEU A 209 -15.54 17.13 8.77
C LEU A 209 -14.71 18.08 9.62
N LYS A 210 -15.18 18.38 10.83
CA LYS A 210 -14.40 19.17 11.79
C LYS A 210 -13.41 18.26 12.51
N ALA A 211 -12.12 18.48 12.28
CA ALA A 211 -11.10 17.98 13.18
C ALA A 211 -11.38 18.50 14.59
N THR A 212 -11.09 17.71 15.62
CA THR A 212 -11.22 18.15 17.00
C THR A 212 -10.36 19.40 17.25
N SER A 213 -10.80 20.32 18.10
CA SER A 213 -10.03 21.52 18.46
C SER A 213 -8.72 21.20 19.18
N GLU A 214 -8.62 19.99 19.74
CA GLU A 214 -7.40 19.42 20.30
C GLU A 214 -6.83 18.33 19.39
N PRO A 215 -5.50 18.22 19.24
CA PRO A 215 -4.85 17.23 18.38
C PRO A 215 -4.76 15.87 19.09
N VAL A 216 -5.91 15.26 19.37
CA VAL A 216 -6.03 14.01 20.15
C VAL A 216 -5.24 12.89 19.50
N LEU A 217 -5.34 12.73 18.17
CA LEU A 217 -4.55 11.75 17.43
C LEU A 217 -3.06 12.03 17.58
N ALA A 218 -2.62 13.27 17.39
CA ALA A 218 -1.20 13.60 17.50
C ALA A 218 -0.65 13.36 18.91
N ASN A 219 -1.42 13.67 19.95
CA ASN A 219 -1.05 13.41 21.35
C ASN A 219 -0.93 11.91 21.61
N LYS A 220 -1.92 11.11 21.19
CA LYS A 220 -1.87 9.63 21.26
C LYS A 220 -0.71 9.03 20.48
N MET A 221 -0.31 9.64 19.37
CA MET A 221 0.87 9.21 18.61
C MET A 221 2.18 9.51 19.34
N ARG A 222 2.25 10.59 20.14
CA ARG A 222 3.42 10.94 20.98
C ARG A 222 3.52 10.13 22.28
N GLU A 223 2.41 9.58 22.77
CA GLU A 223 2.42 8.71 23.95
C GLU A 223 3.29 7.47 23.72
N LYS A 224 4.21 7.20 24.64
CA LYS A 224 5.09 6.00 24.70
C LYS A 224 5.55 5.51 23.33
N VAL A 225 6.63 6.10 22.82
CA VAL A 225 7.31 5.61 21.62
C VAL A 225 8.08 4.33 22.00
N PRO A 226 8.05 3.26 21.19
CA PRO A 226 8.97 2.13 21.34
C PRO A 226 10.42 2.62 21.42
N ASN A 227 11.27 1.97 22.21
CA ASN A 227 12.58 2.49 22.57
C ASN A 227 13.49 2.82 21.37
N ARG A 228 14.37 3.82 21.57
CA ARG A 228 15.25 4.41 20.54
C ARG A 228 16.16 3.37 19.87
N MET A 229 16.25 3.45 18.55
CA MET A 229 17.30 2.75 17.80
C MET A 229 18.62 3.52 17.88
N THR A 230 19.71 2.80 18.12
CA THR A 230 21.08 3.36 18.11
C THR A 230 22.03 2.39 17.40
N ASN A 231 23.25 2.85 17.09
CA ASN A 231 24.33 2.03 16.53
C ASN A 231 23.93 1.23 15.28
N PHE A 232 23.21 1.84 14.36
CA PHE A 232 22.80 1.17 13.13
C PHE A 232 23.96 1.12 12.12
N SER A 233 24.01 0.06 11.33
CA SER A 233 24.90 -0.08 10.18
C SER A 233 24.19 -0.84 9.06
N PHE A 234 24.56 -0.52 7.83
CA PHE A 234 24.00 -1.14 6.64
C PHE A 234 25.06 -1.97 5.93
N THR A 235 24.73 -3.22 5.63
CA THR A 235 25.58 -4.08 4.81
C THR A 235 24.78 -4.63 3.66
N ARG A 236 25.35 -4.54 2.46
CA ARG A 236 24.78 -5.12 1.23
C ARG A 236 25.19 -6.58 1.02
N ASP A 237 26.06 -7.10 1.90
CA ASP A 237 26.56 -8.46 1.83
C ASP A 237 25.61 -9.44 2.54
N GLY A 238 25.07 -10.35 1.75
CA GLY A 238 24.16 -11.40 2.20
C GLY A 238 22.87 -11.39 1.37
N PHE A 239 22.82 -12.22 0.33
CA PHE A 239 21.53 -12.63 -0.24
C PHE A 239 20.74 -13.36 0.85
N PRO A 240 19.50 -12.95 1.18
CA PRO A 240 18.63 -13.80 1.96
C PRO A 240 18.20 -15.01 1.12
N LYS A 241 18.23 -16.20 1.70
CA LYS A 241 17.34 -17.29 1.26
C LYS A 241 15.93 -16.95 1.73
N ARG A 242 15.04 -16.67 0.78
CA ARG A 242 13.58 -16.84 0.96
C ARG A 242 12.85 -17.28 -0.31
N ASP A 243 13.61 -17.95 -1.20
CA ASP A 243 13.31 -18.45 -2.55
C ASP A 243 13.47 -17.39 -3.65
N GLU A 244 14.57 -17.55 -4.38
CA GLU A 244 15.23 -16.68 -5.36
C GLU A 244 14.25 -15.89 -6.24
N LEU A 245 14.36 -14.55 -6.23
CA LEU A 245 13.51 -13.64 -7.02
C LEU A 245 13.45 -14.11 -8.48
N LEU A 246 12.26 -14.55 -8.91
CA LEU A 246 12.05 -15.12 -10.24
C LEU A 246 11.71 -14.01 -11.21
N LYS A 247 12.40 -13.92 -12.34
CA LYS A 247 11.99 -13.05 -13.45
C LYS A 247 11.02 -13.80 -14.35
N ALA A 248 9.81 -13.26 -14.54
CA ALA A 248 8.92 -13.71 -15.60
C ALA A 248 9.31 -13.04 -16.92
N HIS A 249 9.53 -13.81 -17.97
CA HIS A 249 9.68 -13.36 -19.35
C HIS A 249 8.47 -13.79 -20.16
N PHE A 250 7.80 -12.86 -20.84
CA PHE A 250 6.60 -13.15 -21.63
C PHE A 250 6.44 -12.18 -22.79
N ARG A 251 5.62 -12.56 -23.79
CA ARG A 251 5.25 -11.70 -24.92
C ARG A 251 3.76 -11.37 -24.88
N LEU A 252 3.44 -10.07 -24.99
CA LEU A 252 2.09 -9.53 -25.16
C LEU A 252 2.02 -8.79 -26.50
N GLY A 253 1.25 -9.31 -27.45
CA GLY A 253 1.25 -8.78 -28.83
C GLY A 253 2.64 -8.82 -29.49
N ARG A 254 3.14 -7.67 -29.94
CA ARG A 254 4.49 -7.54 -30.57
C ARG A 254 5.62 -7.36 -29.56
N ILE A 255 5.28 -7.29 -28.28
CA ILE A 255 6.13 -6.71 -27.27
C ILE A 255 6.60 -7.80 -26.31
N THR A 256 7.92 -7.91 -26.13
CA THR A 256 8.54 -8.82 -25.16
C THR A 256 8.85 -8.06 -23.88
N ARG A 257 8.37 -8.57 -22.74
CA ARG A 257 8.55 -7.98 -21.40
C ARG A 257 9.31 -8.93 -20.48
N ALA A 258 9.93 -8.38 -19.44
CA ALA A 258 10.53 -9.15 -18.37
C ALA A 258 10.30 -8.46 -17.01
N TRP A 259 9.81 -9.17 -15.99
CA TRP A 259 9.40 -8.58 -14.72
C TRP A 259 9.85 -9.39 -13.50
N ASP A 260 10.31 -8.73 -12.46
CA ASP A 260 10.80 -9.37 -11.23
C ASP A 260 9.61 -9.75 -10.32
N LEU A 261 9.52 -11.03 -9.93
CA LEU A 261 8.48 -11.55 -9.05
C LEU A 261 9.03 -11.73 -7.64
N ALA A 262 8.39 -11.08 -6.67
CA ALA A 262 8.54 -11.40 -5.25
C ALA A 262 7.30 -12.17 -4.81
N LEU A 263 7.37 -13.48 -4.65
CA LEU A 263 6.20 -14.24 -4.21
C LEU A 263 5.87 -13.89 -2.74
N ARG A 264 4.64 -13.42 -2.48
CA ARG A 264 4.14 -13.20 -1.12
C ARG A 264 2.77 -13.85 -0.92
N ASN A 265 2.48 -14.23 0.32
CA ASN A 265 1.17 -14.75 0.71
C ASN A 265 0.16 -13.61 0.82
N ASP A 266 -1.10 -13.94 0.54
CA ASP A 266 -2.21 -13.04 0.85
C ASP A 266 -2.29 -12.74 2.33
N CYS A 267 -2.95 -11.63 2.64
CA CYS A 267 -3.23 -11.24 4.00
C CYS A 267 -4.69 -10.84 4.18
N VAL A 268 -5.07 -10.70 5.43
CA VAL A 268 -6.28 -10.02 5.84
C VAL A 268 -5.93 -8.82 6.68
N SER A 269 -6.79 -7.81 6.61
CA SER A 269 -6.79 -6.69 7.54
C SER A 269 -8.16 -6.58 8.20
N VAL A 270 -8.20 -6.15 9.45
CA VAL A 270 -9.44 -6.08 10.23
C VAL A 270 -9.58 -4.70 10.86
N LEU A 271 -10.80 -4.15 10.77
CA LEU A 271 -11.24 -2.96 11.49
C LEU A 271 -12.01 -3.43 12.71
N LEU A 272 -11.58 -3.03 13.89
CA LEU A 272 -12.19 -3.41 15.15
C LEU A 272 -12.79 -2.19 15.83
N TYR A 273 -14.08 -2.27 16.11
CA TYR A 273 -14.83 -1.25 16.85
C TYR A 273 -15.30 -1.79 18.19
N LEU A 274 -15.02 -1.06 19.26
CA LEU A 274 -15.54 -1.33 20.60
C LEU A 274 -16.85 -0.58 20.79
N THR A 275 -17.93 -1.32 20.91
CA THR A 275 -19.29 -0.76 20.91
C THR A 275 -19.66 -0.08 22.23
N ASP A 276 -19.07 -0.52 23.34
CA ASP A 276 -19.32 -0.01 24.69
C ASP A 276 -18.53 1.26 25.03
N SER A 277 -17.32 1.42 24.48
CA SER A 277 -16.51 2.63 24.66
C SER A 277 -16.55 3.60 23.46
N GLU A 278 -17.19 3.21 22.36
CA GLU A 278 -17.18 3.96 21.09
C GLU A 278 -15.78 4.24 20.55
N GLU A 279 -14.90 3.24 20.65
CA GLU A 279 -13.49 3.33 20.24
C GLU A 279 -13.19 2.44 19.04
N VAL A 280 -12.33 2.92 18.16
CA VAL A 280 -11.71 2.14 17.10
C VAL A 280 -10.34 1.70 17.56
N ILE A 281 -10.03 0.43 17.35
CA ILE A 281 -8.75 -0.16 17.71
C ILE A 281 -7.81 -0.16 16.52
N PHE A 282 -6.67 0.50 16.70
CA PHE A 282 -5.54 0.45 15.78
C PHE A 282 -4.30 -0.05 16.53
N LEU A 283 -3.24 -0.35 15.78
CA LEU A 283 -1.95 -0.74 16.30
C LEU A 283 -0.94 0.37 16.01
N LYS A 284 -0.26 0.85 17.05
CA LYS A 284 1.00 1.59 16.90
C LYS A 284 2.11 0.58 16.76
N ARG A 285 2.78 0.54 15.62
CA ARG A 285 3.80 -0.48 15.32
C ARG A 285 5.14 0.16 15.04
N PHE A 286 6.18 -0.46 15.58
CA PHE A 286 7.55 -0.12 15.25
C PHE A 286 7.96 -0.79 13.93
N ARG A 287 8.27 0.03 12.94
CA ARG A 287 8.64 -0.36 11.57
C ARG A 287 9.96 0.31 11.20
N PRO A 288 11.11 -0.38 11.35
CA PRO A 288 12.41 0.15 10.94
C PRO A 288 12.43 0.66 9.49
N ALA A 289 11.79 -0.08 8.59
CA ALA A 289 11.67 0.30 7.18
C ALA A 289 10.89 1.62 7.00
N ALA A 290 9.85 1.88 7.81
CA ALA A 290 9.09 3.13 7.74
C ALA A 290 9.96 4.34 8.11
N ALA A 291 10.83 4.20 9.12
CA ALA A 291 11.79 5.25 9.47
C ALA A 291 12.67 5.60 8.27
N ILE A 292 13.29 4.59 7.69
CA ILE A 292 14.21 4.74 6.56
C ILE A 292 13.53 5.34 5.35
N GLY A 293 12.36 4.83 4.97
CA GLY A 293 11.62 5.34 3.84
C GLY A 293 11.15 6.79 4.04
N ARG A 294 10.67 7.15 5.24
CA ARG A 294 10.33 8.55 5.59
C ARG A 294 11.55 9.47 5.57
N MET A 295 12.69 9.03 6.08
CA MET A 295 13.95 9.79 6.04
C MET A 295 14.40 10.03 4.59
N ARG A 296 14.34 8.99 3.75
CA ARG A 296 14.67 9.10 2.31
C ARG A 296 13.70 9.98 1.54
N ALA A 297 12.44 10.06 1.98
CA ALA A 297 11.42 10.92 1.38
C ALA A 297 11.63 12.42 1.67
N LYS A 298 12.56 12.78 2.56
CA LYS A 298 12.94 14.17 2.82
C LYS A 298 13.79 14.73 1.68
N ARG A 299 13.47 15.95 1.24
CA ARG A 299 14.09 16.60 0.07
C ARG A 299 15.60 16.75 0.23
N GLU A 300 16.06 17.06 1.44
CA GLU A 300 17.48 17.15 1.79
C GLU A 300 18.25 15.83 1.63
N ASN A 301 17.54 14.70 1.48
CA ASN A 301 18.12 13.37 1.30
C ASN A 301 17.92 12.78 -0.10
N TYR A 302 17.32 13.53 -1.05
CA TYR A 302 17.14 13.05 -2.40
C TYR A 302 18.48 12.76 -3.08
N GLY A 303 18.58 11.58 -3.70
CA GLY A 303 19.80 11.11 -4.35
C GLY A 303 20.92 10.65 -3.42
N LYS A 304 20.82 10.88 -2.10
CA LYS A 304 21.80 10.39 -1.12
C LYS A 304 21.72 8.87 -1.01
N LYS A 305 22.88 8.25 -0.86
CA LYS A 305 22.95 6.85 -0.41
C LYS A 305 22.53 6.76 1.06
N LEU A 306 22.07 5.59 1.50
CA LEU A 306 21.64 5.39 2.90
C LEU A 306 22.73 5.74 3.90
N GLU A 307 23.98 5.43 3.56
CA GLU A 307 25.15 5.67 4.41
C GLU A 307 25.50 7.18 4.53
N GLU A 308 24.91 8.03 3.69
CA GLU A 308 25.08 9.48 3.68
C GLU A 308 23.95 10.22 4.43
N ILE A 309 22.91 9.51 4.87
CA ILE A 309 21.81 10.09 5.65
C ILE A 309 22.16 10.02 7.13
N ASP A 310 22.24 11.19 7.77
CA ASP A 310 22.41 11.30 9.21
C ASP A 310 21.09 10.93 9.92
N LEU A 311 20.96 9.68 10.38
CA LEU A 311 19.72 9.21 10.98
C LEU A 311 19.50 9.80 12.39
N ASP A 312 20.54 10.33 13.05
CA ASP A 312 20.41 10.91 14.40
C ASP A 312 19.63 12.24 14.40
N LEU A 313 19.43 12.84 13.22
CA LEU A 313 18.58 14.02 13.03
C LEU A 313 17.09 13.70 13.11
N TYR A 314 16.69 12.43 13.05
CA TYR A 314 15.30 12.02 12.98
C TYR A 314 14.87 11.33 14.27
N HIS A 315 13.70 11.71 14.76
CA HIS A 315 13.14 11.18 16.00
C HIS A 315 12.54 9.78 15.80
N ASP A 316 12.46 8.99 16.87
CA ASP A 316 12.06 7.57 16.82
C ASP A 316 10.62 7.34 16.34
N ASP A 317 9.78 8.38 16.40
CA ASP A 317 8.42 8.37 15.84
C ASP A 317 8.41 8.17 14.31
N TYR A 318 9.53 8.42 13.62
CA TYR A 318 9.69 8.06 12.21
C TYR A 318 9.56 6.56 11.95
N ALA A 319 9.87 5.71 12.93
CA ALA A 319 9.66 4.28 12.81
C ALA A 319 8.23 3.86 13.20
N VAL A 320 7.43 4.74 13.81
CA VAL A 320 6.10 4.39 14.31
C VAL A 320 5.04 4.60 13.24
N THR A 321 4.24 3.57 13.01
CA THR A 321 3.10 3.57 12.08
C THR A 321 1.81 3.27 12.81
N LEU A 322 0.71 3.85 12.34
CA LEU A 322 -0.63 3.46 12.74
C LEU A 322 -1.18 2.46 11.72
N GLU A 323 -1.64 1.31 12.17
CA GLU A 323 -2.07 0.21 11.29
C GLU A 323 -3.35 -0.44 11.82
N PRO A 324 -4.32 -0.78 10.97
CA PRO A 324 -5.32 -1.77 11.35
C PRO A 324 -4.66 -3.14 11.60
N MET A 325 -5.31 -4.03 12.34
CA MET A 325 -4.76 -5.38 12.53
C MET A 325 -4.61 -6.07 11.18
N CYS A 326 -3.50 -6.79 11.00
CA CYS A 326 -3.20 -7.44 9.73
C CYS A 326 -2.35 -8.69 9.92
N THR A 327 -2.70 -9.78 9.24
CA THR A 327 -1.89 -11.01 9.22
C THR A 327 -1.91 -11.65 7.85
N LYS A 328 -0.80 -12.32 7.51
CA LYS A 328 -0.76 -13.25 6.37
C LYS A 328 -1.64 -14.47 6.63
N LEU A 329 -2.19 -15.02 5.56
CA LEU A 329 -2.81 -16.34 5.56
C LEU A 329 -1.73 -17.41 5.73
N THR A 330 -2.06 -18.42 6.51
CA THR A 330 -1.32 -19.67 6.63
C THR A 330 -1.92 -20.73 5.68
N GLN A 331 -1.17 -21.79 5.38
CA GLN A 331 -1.61 -22.81 4.44
C GLN A 331 -2.88 -23.51 4.96
N GLY A 332 -3.94 -23.55 4.13
CA GLY A 332 -5.22 -24.18 4.47
C GLY A 332 -6.15 -23.33 5.34
N GLU A 333 -5.71 -22.14 5.75
CA GLU A 333 -6.51 -21.23 6.59
C GLU A 333 -7.48 -20.40 5.74
N THR A 334 -8.72 -20.26 6.22
CA THR A 334 -9.68 -19.35 5.57
C THR A 334 -9.33 -17.89 5.89
N PRO A 335 -9.63 -16.93 5.00
CA PRO A 335 -9.48 -15.52 5.32
C PRO A 335 -10.21 -15.08 6.60
N GLN A 336 -11.36 -15.68 6.90
CA GLN A 336 -12.14 -15.36 8.09
C GLN A 336 -11.46 -15.84 9.38
N ASP A 337 -10.88 -17.04 9.37
CA ASP A 337 -10.08 -17.56 10.50
C ASP A 337 -8.83 -16.73 10.72
N ALA A 338 -8.17 -16.32 9.62
CA ALA A 338 -7.02 -15.41 9.68
C ALA A 338 -7.40 -14.06 10.30
N ALA A 339 -8.61 -13.55 10.04
CA ALA A 339 -9.09 -12.29 10.61
C ALA A 339 -9.33 -12.43 12.11
N ILE A 340 -9.98 -13.51 12.56
CA ILE A 340 -10.18 -13.81 13.98
C ILE A 340 -8.82 -13.94 14.69
N ARG A 341 -7.88 -14.67 14.09
CA ARG A 341 -6.51 -14.82 14.63
C ARG A 341 -5.75 -13.50 14.68
N ALA A 342 -5.89 -12.64 13.67
CA ALA A 342 -5.25 -11.33 13.65
C ALA A 342 -5.69 -10.49 14.85
N VAL A 343 -6.99 -10.41 15.08
CA VAL A 343 -7.57 -9.62 16.17
C VAL A 343 -7.11 -10.17 17.52
N LEU A 344 -7.29 -11.46 17.78
CA LEU A 344 -6.89 -12.07 19.06
C LEU A 344 -5.39 -11.89 19.34
N SER A 345 -4.53 -12.13 18.34
CA SER A 345 -3.06 -12.13 18.53
C SER A 345 -2.41 -10.74 18.54
N GLN A 346 -3.15 -9.69 18.18
CA GLN A 346 -2.60 -8.33 18.05
C GLN A 346 -3.28 -7.31 18.97
N SER A 347 -4.55 -7.51 19.32
CA SER A 347 -5.27 -6.63 20.25
C SER A 347 -5.79 -7.33 21.50
N GLY A 348 -5.76 -8.67 21.54
CA GLY A 348 -6.28 -9.46 22.66
C GLY A 348 -7.79 -9.65 22.66
N TYR A 349 -8.53 -8.95 21.79
CA TYR A 349 -9.98 -9.09 21.70
C TYR A 349 -10.38 -10.39 21.01
N LYS A 350 -11.44 -11.02 21.52
CA LYS A 350 -12.11 -12.14 20.87
C LYS A 350 -13.24 -11.59 20.03
N ILE A 351 -13.29 -12.00 18.77
CA ILE A 351 -14.37 -11.67 17.86
C ILE A 351 -14.97 -12.94 17.27
N SER A 352 -16.20 -12.84 16.79
CA SER A 352 -16.85 -13.89 16.01
C SER A 352 -17.43 -13.28 14.74
N ASN A 353 -17.40 -14.03 13.65
CA ASN A 353 -18.03 -13.67 12.37
C ASN A 353 -17.64 -12.27 11.82
N PRO A 354 -16.35 -11.97 11.59
CA PRO A 354 -15.98 -10.71 10.96
C PRO A 354 -16.63 -10.57 9.58
N GLU A 355 -17.18 -9.39 9.30
CA GLU A 355 -17.86 -9.04 8.05
C GLU A 355 -16.84 -8.70 6.97
N PHE A 356 -16.94 -9.32 5.79
CA PHE A 356 -16.10 -8.95 4.66
C PHE A 356 -16.51 -7.59 4.10
N ILE A 357 -15.55 -6.68 3.95
CA ILE A 357 -15.77 -5.36 3.36
C ILE A 357 -15.39 -5.36 1.89
N LYS A 358 -14.11 -5.64 1.59
CA LYS A 358 -13.52 -5.42 0.27
C LYS A 358 -12.21 -6.16 0.11
N GLU A 359 -11.85 -6.46 -1.14
CA GLU A 359 -10.57 -7.05 -1.49
C GLU A 359 -9.71 -6.06 -2.28
N PHE A 360 -8.40 -6.07 -2.03
CA PHE A 360 -7.42 -5.14 -2.61
C PHE A 360 -6.20 -5.86 -3.14
N ILE A 361 -5.57 -5.27 -4.15
CA ILE A 361 -4.22 -5.64 -4.58
C ILE A 361 -3.21 -4.85 -3.74
N ILE A 362 -2.35 -5.52 -2.98
CA ILE A 362 -1.30 -4.84 -2.21
C ILE A 362 0.11 -5.05 -2.79
N GLY A 363 0.29 -6.11 -3.58
CA GLY A 363 1.56 -6.47 -4.21
C GLY A 363 1.71 -6.02 -5.67
N ILE A 364 1.18 -4.86 -6.08
CA ILE A 364 0.97 -4.52 -7.50
C ILE A 364 2.24 -4.60 -8.37
N SER A 365 3.40 -4.16 -7.84
CA SER A 365 4.65 -4.08 -8.60
C SER A 365 5.55 -5.31 -8.48
N MET A 366 5.31 -6.22 -7.55
CA MET A 366 6.25 -7.34 -7.30
C MET A 366 5.56 -8.62 -6.83
N GLY A 367 4.61 -8.43 -5.93
CA GLY A 367 4.04 -9.43 -5.04
C GLY A 367 2.94 -10.31 -5.63
N GLY A 368 2.02 -9.61 -6.29
CA GLY A 368 0.72 -10.14 -6.64
C GLY A 368 -0.19 -10.42 -5.44
N ASP A 369 0.26 -10.16 -4.21
CA ASP A 369 -0.50 -10.43 -2.99
C ASP A 369 -1.78 -9.59 -2.88
N MET A 370 -2.81 -10.25 -2.39
CA MET A 370 -4.14 -9.71 -2.16
C MET A 370 -4.35 -9.49 -0.66
N MET A 371 -5.15 -8.47 -0.34
CA MET A 371 -5.62 -8.19 1.01
C MET A 371 -7.15 -8.23 1.04
N LYS A 372 -7.72 -9.01 1.95
CA LYS A 372 -9.15 -8.90 2.29
C LYS A 372 -9.33 -8.08 3.55
N LEU A 373 -10.15 -7.03 3.47
CA LEU A 373 -10.50 -6.19 4.60
C LEU A 373 -11.79 -6.69 5.25
N TYR A 374 -11.78 -6.76 6.57
CA TYR A 374 -12.91 -7.18 7.39
C TYR A 374 -13.28 -6.13 8.43
N PHE A 375 -14.53 -6.12 8.86
CA PHE A 375 -15.02 -5.36 10.01
C PHE A 375 -15.45 -6.32 11.12
N ALA A 376 -15.18 -5.94 12.36
CA ALA A 376 -15.65 -6.67 13.53
C ALA A 376 -15.96 -5.71 14.67
N GLU A 377 -16.90 -6.14 15.51
CA GLU A 377 -17.27 -5.46 16.74
C GLU A 377 -16.86 -6.31 17.94
N ALA A 378 -16.50 -5.64 19.03
CA ALA A 378 -16.26 -6.24 20.32
C ALA A 378 -16.72 -5.29 21.44
N THR A 379 -16.57 -5.76 22.68
CA THR A 379 -16.74 -4.98 23.91
C THR A 379 -15.52 -5.17 24.80
N ALA A 380 -15.39 -4.36 25.85
CA ALA A 380 -14.33 -4.53 26.84
C ALA A 380 -14.34 -5.91 27.54
N ARG A 381 -15.45 -6.66 27.47
CA ARG A 381 -15.57 -8.01 28.03
C ARG A 381 -14.89 -9.09 27.20
N ASP A 382 -14.61 -8.78 25.93
CA ASP A 382 -14.08 -9.75 24.97
C ASP A 382 -12.54 -9.83 24.99
N ILE A 383 -11.88 -8.99 25.79
CA ILE A 383 -10.42 -9.01 25.94
C ILE A 383 -9.96 -10.28 26.67
N ASP A 384 -8.94 -10.93 26.13
CA ASP A 384 -8.26 -12.03 26.81
C ASP A 384 -7.44 -11.47 27.99
N PRO A 385 -7.72 -11.85 29.25
CA PRO A 385 -6.98 -11.35 30.42
C PRO A 385 -5.49 -11.74 30.40
N ASN A 386 -5.12 -12.75 29.61
CA ASN A 386 -3.74 -13.20 29.44
C ASN A 386 -3.03 -12.52 28.27
N PHE A 387 -3.72 -11.66 27.50
CA PHE A 387 -3.09 -10.95 26.40
C PHE A 387 -1.96 -10.05 26.91
N ARG A 388 -0.86 -10.04 26.17
CA ARG A 388 0.27 -9.15 26.39
C ARG A 388 0.68 -8.57 25.05
N GLU A 389 0.91 -7.26 25.03
CA GLU A 389 1.43 -6.56 23.87
C GLU A 389 2.80 -7.11 23.47
N ARG A 390 3.12 -7.04 22.19
CA ARG A 390 4.46 -7.37 21.68
C ARG A 390 5.39 -6.19 21.94
N GLU A 391 6.69 -6.45 22.02
CA GLU A 391 7.70 -5.40 22.23
C GLU A 391 7.65 -4.29 21.18
N ASP A 392 7.22 -4.61 19.95
CA ASP A 392 7.18 -3.73 18.79
C ASP A 392 5.80 -3.12 18.50
N THR A 393 4.79 -3.39 19.35
CA THR A 393 3.38 -3.08 19.05
C THR A 393 2.64 -2.61 20.29
N THR A 394 1.94 -1.47 20.20
CA THR A 394 1.01 -0.98 21.22
C THR A 394 -0.40 -0.92 20.65
N VAL A 395 -1.38 -1.41 21.41
CA VAL A 395 -2.80 -1.36 21.06
C VAL A 395 -3.30 0.04 21.36
N LEU A 396 -3.73 0.75 20.33
CA LEU A 396 -4.22 2.11 20.45
C LEU A 396 -5.75 2.12 20.41
N HIS A 397 -6.33 2.54 21.54
CA HIS A 397 -7.72 2.90 21.65
C HIS A 397 -7.92 4.33 21.17
N LEU A 398 -8.62 4.50 20.05
CA LEU A 398 -8.91 5.79 19.46
C LEU A 398 -10.42 6.05 19.52
N PRO A 399 -10.90 7.08 20.25
CA PRO A 399 -12.31 7.43 20.23
C PRO A 399 -12.79 7.66 18.80
N LYS A 400 -14.00 7.20 18.45
CA LYS A 400 -14.56 7.41 17.10
C LYS A 400 -14.49 8.88 16.68
N ALA A 401 -14.64 9.80 17.64
CA ALA A 401 -14.47 11.25 17.50
C ALA A 401 -13.19 11.71 16.73
N CYS A 402 -12.13 10.88 16.69
CA CYS A 402 -10.88 11.20 16.02
C CYS A 402 -10.84 10.77 14.53
N LEU A 403 -11.84 10.02 14.04
CA LEU A 403 -11.86 9.57 12.64
C LEU A 403 -11.85 10.72 11.61
N PRO A 404 -12.50 11.88 11.83
CA PRO A 404 -12.38 13.02 10.92
C PRO A 404 -10.96 13.55 10.83
N GLU A 405 -10.25 13.67 11.97
CA GLU A 405 -8.84 14.07 12.01
C GLU A 405 -7.97 13.06 11.24
N LEU A 406 -8.19 11.76 11.43
CA LEU A 406 -7.46 10.70 10.72
C LEU A 406 -7.75 10.70 9.21
N ALA A 407 -9.00 10.89 8.81
CA ALA A 407 -9.43 10.88 7.41
C ALA A 407 -8.91 12.09 6.61
N LEU A 408 -8.67 13.21 7.28
CA LEU A 408 -8.10 14.44 6.72
C LEU A 408 -6.57 14.53 6.87
N TYR A 409 -5.92 13.51 7.44
CA TYR A 409 -4.50 13.53 7.72
C TYR A 409 -3.68 13.39 6.42
N THR A 410 -2.89 14.40 6.07
CA THR A 410 -2.18 14.46 4.77
C THR A 410 -0.71 14.01 4.84
N GLU A 411 -0.24 13.62 6.03
CA GLU A 411 1.13 13.19 6.26
C GLU A 411 1.20 11.66 6.48
N PRO A 412 2.35 11.01 6.17
CA PRO A 412 2.48 9.56 6.22
C PRO A 412 2.46 9.02 7.64
N LEU A 413 1.28 8.62 8.10
CA LEU A 413 1.01 8.01 9.41
C LEU A 413 1.01 6.48 9.34
N GLY A 414 0.55 5.91 8.23
CA GLY A 414 0.40 4.47 8.07
C GLY A 414 0.19 4.04 6.63
N PRO A 415 -0.22 2.78 6.39
CA PRO A 415 -0.50 2.28 5.05
C PRO A 415 -1.80 2.88 4.50
N PRO A 416 -2.02 2.88 3.17
CA PRO A 416 -3.23 3.48 2.58
C PRO A 416 -4.53 2.87 3.08
N ILE A 417 -4.49 1.59 3.46
CA ILE A 417 -5.64 0.91 4.05
C ILE A 417 -6.11 1.60 5.34
N LEU A 418 -5.22 2.23 6.12
CA LEU A 418 -5.58 3.05 7.29
C LEU A 418 -6.54 4.17 6.92
N TYR A 419 -6.20 4.94 5.90
CA TYR A 419 -6.96 6.13 5.50
C TYR A 419 -8.29 5.75 4.84
N TYR A 420 -8.30 4.71 3.99
CA TYR A 420 -9.54 4.13 3.50
C TYR A 420 -10.44 3.67 4.66
N SER A 421 -9.85 3.05 5.67
CA SER A 421 -10.59 2.57 6.84
C SER A 421 -11.19 3.70 7.66
N ALA A 422 -10.51 4.86 7.76
CA ALA A 422 -11.06 6.03 8.43
C ALA A 422 -12.35 6.49 7.75
N TYR A 423 -12.36 6.66 6.41
CA TYR A 423 -13.58 7.01 5.68
C TYR A 423 -14.66 5.94 5.75
N TYR A 424 -14.29 4.66 5.64
CA TYR A 424 -15.25 3.56 5.78
C TYR A 424 -15.95 3.59 7.13
N LEU A 425 -15.19 3.79 8.22
CA LEU A 425 -15.75 3.89 9.58
C LEU A 425 -16.57 5.17 9.78
N LEU A 426 -16.19 6.29 9.16
CA LEU A 426 -17.00 7.51 9.14
C LEU A 426 -18.36 7.29 8.48
N GLU A 427 -18.43 6.49 7.42
CA GLU A 427 -19.71 6.18 6.78
C GLU A 427 -20.52 5.14 7.57
N ARG A 428 -19.84 4.13 8.11
CA ARG A 428 -20.49 3.00 8.79
C ARG A 428 -21.05 3.36 10.17
N LEU A 429 -20.30 4.11 10.97
CA LEU A 429 -20.63 4.34 12.38
C LEU A 429 -21.64 5.47 12.60
N VAL A 430 -22.23 6.01 11.52
CA VAL A 430 -23.24 7.08 11.49
C VAL A 430 -22.84 8.29 12.35
N TRP A 431 -22.32 9.31 11.69
CA TRP A 431 -22.00 10.60 12.32
C TRP A 431 -23.19 11.54 12.35
#